data_AF-A0A8X6L1F4-F1
#
_entry.id   AF-A0A8X6L1F4-F1
#
_cell.length_a   1.000
_cell.length_b   1.000
_cell.length_c   1.000
_cell.angle_alpha   90.00
_cell.angle_beta   90.00
_cell.angle_gamma   90.00
#
_symmetry.space_group_name_H-M   'P 1'
#
loop_
_entity.id
_entity.type
_entity.pdbx_description
1 polymer ?
#
loop_
_entity_poly.entity_id
_entity_poly.type
_entity_poly.pdbx_seq_one_letter_code
_entity_poly.pdbx_strand_id
1 'polypeptide(L)'
;MRSFICKNLAERLNLPVTRKEHLLVYTFGNREHNEKIFDVVKVIISNKKPSEKSAECELLVSDTITNAVLPTPNLIIEKLIETNHMAQSDLCLSQSNKEIHVLIGAELHWQFHTGCIKRIDKLFCVETIFGWTLTGNNNLRKNMDSIVENLCFCEH
;
A
#
# COMPACT_ATOMS: atom_id res chain seq x y z
N MET A 1 11.69 3.52 2.89
CA MET A 1 10.97 3.94 1.67
C MET A 1 10.33 5.30 1.93
N ARG A 2 9.77 5.99 0.93
CA ARG A 2 8.97 7.21 1.11
C ARG A 2 7.56 6.96 0.60
N SER A 3 6.61 7.77 1.04
CA SER A 3 5.21 7.68 0.66
C SER A 3 4.88 8.70 -0.44
N PHE A 4 4.04 8.28 -1.38
CA PHE A 4 3.76 9.04 -2.60
C PHE A 4 2.27 9.11 -2.91
N ILE A 5 1.86 10.18 -3.58
CA ILE A 5 0.54 10.36 -4.16
C ILE A 5 0.68 10.70 -5.65
N CYS A 6 -0.21 10.16 -6.47
CA CYS A 6 -0.26 10.46 -7.90
C CYS A 6 -0.66 11.92 -8.09
N LYS A 7 0.07 12.64 -8.93
CA LYS A 7 -0.19 14.05 -9.24
C LYS A 7 -1.63 14.31 -9.67
N ASN A 8 -2.17 13.45 -10.53
CA ASN A 8 -3.56 13.56 -10.97
C ASN A 8 -4.56 13.54 -9.80
N LEU A 9 -4.33 12.66 -8.81
CA LEU A 9 -5.20 12.60 -7.63
C LEU A 9 -5.02 13.83 -6.74
N ALA A 10 -3.79 14.28 -6.52
CA ALA A 10 -3.51 15.47 -5.72
C ALA A 10 -4.17 16.73 -6.31
N GLU A 11 -4.12 16.90 -7.63
CA GLU A 11 -4.78 17.99 -8.35
C GLU A 11 -6.30 17.89 -8.27
N ARG A 12 -6.88 16.69 -8.47
CA ARG A 12 -8.33 16.46 -8.36
C ARG A 12 -8.90 16.74 -6.98
N LEU A 13 -8.13 16.45 -5.93
CA LEU A 13 -8.49 16.75 -4.55
C LEU A 13 -8.13 18.20 -4.14
N ASN A 14 -7.51 18.97 -5.04
CA ASN A 14 -7.05 20.33 -4.82
C ASN A 14 -6.18 20.46 -3.55
N LEU A 15 -5.25 19.51 -3.36
CA LEU A 15 -4.40 19.46 -2.17
C LEU A 15 -3.35 20.59 -2.21
N PRO A 16 -3.23 21.40 -1.15
CA PRO A 16 -2.23 22.46 -1.11
C PRO A 16 -0.83 21.88 -0.92
N VAL A 17 0.13 22.40 -1.67
CA VAL A 17 1.54 22.12 -1.46
C VAL A 17 1.99 22.82 -0.19
N THR A 18 2.51 22.05 0.75
CA THR A 18 2.99 22.53 2.06
C THR A 18 4.46 22.92 2.03
N ARG A 19 5.28 22.19 1.27
CA ARG A 19 6.70 22.46 1.05
C ARG A 19 7.21 21.72 -0.19
N LYS A 20 8.47 21.97 -0.55
CA LYS A 20 9.24 21.18 -1.52
C LYS A 20 10.33 20.40 -0.80
N GLU A 21 10.63 19.20 -1.27
CA GLU A 21 11.66 18.34 -0.72
C GLU A 21 12.62 17.85 -1.81
N HIS A 22 13.92 17.93 -1.53
CA HIS A 22 14.99 17.48 -2.41
C HIS A 22 15.38 16.05 -2.03
N LEU A 23 15.27 15.12 -2.99
CA LEU A 23 15.63 13.72 -2.79
C LEU A 23 16.67 13.27 -3.81
N LEU A 24 17.68 12.56 -3.31
CA LEU A 24 18.66 11.85 -4.13
C LEU A 24 18.10 10.45 -4.40
N VAL A 25 17.70 10.21 -5.66
CA VAL A 25 17.14 8.94 -6.10
C VAL A 25 18.27 8.05 -6.61
N TYR A 26 18.53 6.98 -5.87
CA TYR A 26 19.47 5.93 -6.25
C TYR A 26 18.72 4.82 -6.99
N THR A 27 19.18 4.50 -8.19
CA THR A 27 18.68 3.35 -8.95
C THR A 27 19.70 2.22 -8.88
N PHE A 28 19.23 0.98 -8.68
CA PHE A 28 20.12 -0.18 -8.61
C PHE A 28 20.98 -0.29 -9.88
N GLY A 29 22.29 -0.44 -9.72
CA GLY A 29 23.25 -0.52 -10.83
C GLY A 29 23.82 0.83 -11.31
N ASN A 30 23.28 1.95 -10.81
CA ASN A 30 23.79 3.28 -11.14
C ASN A 30 24.73 3.79 -10.04
N ARG A 31 25.85 4.41 -10.43
CA ARG A 31 26.83 4.98 -9.50
C ARG A 31 26.50 6.42 -9.11
N GLU A 32 25.73 7.11 -9.94
CA GLU A 32 25.30 8.49 -9.73
C GLU A 32 23.85 8.53 -9.26
N HIS A 33 23.56 9.44 -8.33
CA HIS A 33 22.19 9.70 -7.89
C HIS A 33 21.52 10.69 -8.84
N ASN A 34 20.21 10.57 -8.99
CA ASN A 34 19.40 11.58 -9.66
C ASN A 34 18.75 12.45 -8.60
N GLU A 35 19.11 13.73 -8.54
CA GLU A 35 18.40 14.68 -7.68
C GLU A 35 17.02 14.98 -8.28
N LYS A 36 15.98 14.87 -7.46
CA LYS A 36 14.62 15.25 -7.82
C LYS A 36 14.00 16.09 -6.70
N ILE A 37 13.23 17.09 -7.11
CA ILE A 37 12.44 17.92 -6.21
C ILE A 37 11.00 17.43 -6.27
N PHE A 38 10.42 17.17 -5.11
CA PHE A 38 9.04 16.74 -4.96
C PHE A 38 8.24 17.79 -4.19
N ASP A 39 7.02 18.06 -4.64
CA ASP A 39 6.05 18.79 -3.84
C ASP A 39 5.53 17.87 -2.73
N VAL A 40 5.34 18.41 -1.53
CA VAL A 40 4.79 17.69 -0.38
C VAL A 40 3.39 18.19 -0.06
N VAL A 41 2.44 17.28 0.00
CA VAL A 41 1.06 17.56 0.40
C VAL A 41 0.72 16.86 1.70
N LYS A 42 -0.21 17.44 2.47
CA LYS A 42 -0.80 16.80 3.66
C LYS A 42 -2.16 16.22 3.32
N VAL A 43 -2.39 14.97 3.75
CA VAL A 43 -3.66 14.27 3.56
C VAL A 43 -4.08 13.57 4.85
N ILE A 44 -5.38 13.40 5.02
CA ILE A 44 -5.93 12.51 6.04
C ILE A 44 -6.47 11.30 5.29
N ILE A 45 -5.95 10.11 5.62
CA ILE A 45 -6.40 8.84 5.05
C ILE A 45 -7.26 8.12 6.09
N SER A 46 -8.46 7.72 5.69
CA SER A 46 -9.43 7.03 6.54
C SER A 46 -10.14 5.91 5.80
N ASN A 47 -10.74 5.00 6.56
CA ASN A 47 -11.61 3.98 5.99
C ASN A 47 -12.92 4.62 5.46
N LYS A 48 -13.52 3.99 4.43
CA LYS A 48 -14.82 4.39 3.86
C LYS A 48 -15.97 4.11 4.81
N LYS A 49 -15.90 2.99 5.56
CA LYS A 49 -16.81 2.79 6.71
C LYS A 49 -16.43 3.83 7.76
N PRO A 50 -17.39 4.44 8.47
CA PRO A 50 -17.09 5.39 9.55
C PRO A 50 -16.41 4.67 10.72
N SER A 51 -15.12 4.38 10.56
CA SER A 51 -14.21 4.14 11.66
C SER A 51 -13.73 5.49 12.16
N GLU A 52 -13.67 5.69 13.46
CA GLU A 52 -13.08 6.91 14.06
C GLU A 52 -11.56 7.04 13.78
N LYS A 53 -10.94 6.02 13.17
CA LYS A 53 -9.50 5.97 12.93
C LYS A 53 -9.14 6.55 11.57
N SER A 54 -8.29 7.57 11.59
CA SER A 54 -7.66 8.18 10.42
C SER A 54 -6.18 8.44 10.71
N ALA A 55 -5.39 8.59 9.65
CA ALA A 55 -3.97 8.93 9.75
C ALA A 55 -3.67 10.18 8.93
N GLU A 56 -3.09 11.20 9.56
CA GLU A 56 -2.52 12.34 8.85
C GLU A 56 -1.15 11.94 8.28
N CYS A 57 -0.98 12.16 6.98
CA CYS A 57 0.20 11.74 6.22
C CYS A 57 0.75 12.91 5.40
N GLU A 58 2.07 12.96 5.30
CA GLU A 58 2.76 13.79 4.30
C GLU A 58 3.19 12.91 3.15
N LEU A 59 2.75 13.26 1.93
CA LEU A 59 3.00 12.48 0.73
C LEU A 59 3.74 13.31 -0.31
N LEU A 60 4.69 12.67 -0.99
CA LEU A 60 5.41 13.26 -2.11
C LEU A 60 4.57 13.13 -3.39
N VAL A 61 4.37 14.23 -4.09
CA VAL A 61 3.63 14.23 -5.36
C VAL A 61 4.51 13.68 -6.48
N SER A 62 4.07 12.63 -7.16
CA SER A 62 4.78 12.02 -8.29
C SER A 62 3.86 11.84 -9.49
N ASP A 63 4.38 12.04 -10.71
CA ASP A 63 3.65 11.76 -11.95
C ASP A 63 3.37 10.26 -12.12
N THR A 64 4.26 9.41 -11.62
CA THR A 64 4.11 7.95 -11.67
C THR A 64 4.57 7.34 -10.36
N ILE A 65 3.67 6.58 -9.72
CA ILE A 65 3.99 5.84 -8.50
C ILE A 65 4.63 4.49 -8.86
N THR A 66 4.00 3.75 -9.77
CA THR A 66 4.53 2.48 -10.27
C THR A 66 3.97 2.16 -11.65
N ASN A 67 4.77 1.47 -12.45
CA ASN A 67 4.32 0.82 -13.69
C ASN A 67 4.12 -0.70 -13.49
N ALA A 68 4.27 -1.19 -12.26
CA ALA A 68 4.12 -2.61 -11.96
C ALA A 68 2.66 -3.01 -12.04
N VAL A 69 2.42 -4.17 -12.65
CA VAL A 69 1.12 -4.84 -12.59
C VAL A 69 1.00 -5.50 -11.22
N LEU A 70 -0.03 -5.12 -10.46
CA LEU A 70 -0.30 -5.78 -9.19
C LEU A 70 -0.76 -7.22 -9.44
N PRO A 71 -0.17 -8.21 -8.76
CA PRO A 71 -0.61 -9.58 -8.88
C PRO A 71 -2.02 -9.75 -8.32
N THR A 72 -2.84 -10.54 -9.00
CA THR A 72 -4.09 -11.05 -8.42
C THR A 72 -3.78 -12.18 -7.44
N PRO A 73 -4.54 -12.30 -6.34
CA PRO A 73 -4.43 -13.45 -5.44
C PRO A 73 -4.57 -14.76 -6.22
N ASN A 74 -3.82 -15.78 -5.79
CA ASN A 74 -3.98 -17.13 -6.36
C ASN A 74 -5.09 -17.90 -5.61
N LEU A 75 -5.57 -19.00 -6.20
CA LEU A 75 -6.61 -19.88 -5.64
C LEU A 75 -6.31 -20.37 -4.20
N ILE A 76 -5.04 -20.45 -3.81
CA ILE A 76 -4.65 -20.88 -2.46
C ILE A 76 -4.92 -19.75 -1.45
N ILE A 77 -4.56 -18.52 -1.80
CA ILE A 77 -4.86 -17.34 -1.00
C ILE A 77 -6.37 -17.13 -0.92
N GLU A 78 -7.11 -17.27 -2.03
CA GLU A 78 -8.58 -17.17 -2.05
C GLU A 78 -9.24 -18.16 -1.08
N LYS A 79 -8.86 -19.44 -1.13
CA LYS A 79 -9.38 -20.46 -0.19
C LYS A 79 -9.02 -20.17 1.26
N LEU A 80 -7.83 -19.64 1.51
CA LEU A 80 -7.40 -19.25 2.85
C LEU A 80 -8.29 -18.14 3.41
N ILE A 81 -8.62 -17.15 2.58
CA ILE A 81 -9.49 -16.03 2.91
C ILE A 81 -10.90 -16.54 3.25
N GLU A 82 -11.46 -17.39 2.38
CA GLU A 82 -12.78 -18.00 2.58
C GLU A 82 -12.85 -18.82 3.87
N THR A 83 -11.87 -19.69 4.10
CA THR A 83 -11.82 -20.58 5.29
C THR A 83 -11.72 -19.80 6.60
N ASN A 84 -11.13 -18.60 6.55
CA ASN A 84 -10.96 -17.74 7.73
C ASN A 84 -12.04 -16.65 7.85
N HIS A 85 -13.10 -16.72 7.05
CA HIS A 85 -14.22 -15.78 7.05
C HIS A 85 -13.79 -14.30 6.88
N MET A 86 -12.72 -14.07 6.12
CA MET A 86 -12.24 -12.71 5.81
C MET A 86 -12.88 -12.22 4.51
N ALA A 87 -13.33 -10.96 4.45
CA ALA A 87 -13.84 -10.40 3.20
C ALA A 87 -12.71 -9.84 2.36
N GLN A 88 -12.64 -10.22 1.09
CA GLN A 88 -11.70 -9.61 0.14
C GLN A 88 -11.98 -8.12 -0.02
N SER A 89 -10.94 -7.29 -0.08
CA SER A 89 -11.14 -5.91 -0.55
C SER A 89 -11.62 -5.89 -2.00
N ASP A 90 -12.29 -4.81 -2.38
CA ASP A 90 -12.69 -4.49 -3.76
C ASP A 90 -11.50 -4.58 -4.76
N LEU A 91 -10.26 -4.52 -4.27
CA LEU A 91 -9.05 -4.69 -5.06
C LEU A 91 -8.89 -6.12 -5.62
N CYS A 92 -9.35 -7.16 -4.92
CA CYS A 92 -9.22 -8.55 -5.34
C CYS A 92 -10.31 -8.98 -6.33
N LEU A 93 -11.43 -8.26 -6.38
CA LEU A 93 -12.63 -8.67 -7.11
C LEU A 93 -12.67 -8.26 -8.59
N SER A 94 -11.72 -7.46 -9.09
CA SER A 94 -11.75 -7.06 -10.51
C SER A 94 -10.41 -7.27 -11.22
N GLN A 95 -10.50 -7.95 -12.38
CA GLN A 95 -9.38 -8.35 -13.25
C GLN A 95 -8.83 -7.22 -14.13
N SER A 96 -9.18 -5.96 -13.86
CA SER A 96 -8.79 -4.81 -14.68
C SER A 96 -7.58 -4.09 -14.08
N ASN A 97 -6.61 -3.70 -14.91
CA ASN A 97 -5.48 -2.82 -14.56
C ASN A 97 -5.88 -1.73 -13.55
N LYS A 98 -5.50 -1.91 -12.27
CA LYS A 98 -5.77 -0.93 -11.22
C LYS A 98 -4.57 -0.01 -11.05
N GLU A 99 -4.79 1.26 -11.34
CA GLU A 99 -3.79 2.30 -11.12
C GLU A 99 -3.63 2.58 -9.62
N ILE A 100 -2.39 2.54 -9.13
CA ILE A 100 -2.06 2.87 -7.74
C ILE A 100 -1.95 4.38 -7.62
N HIS A 101 -2.87 4.99 -6.89
CA HIS A 101 -2.89 6.44 -6.68
C HIS A 101 -2.17 6.91 -5.41
N VAL A 102 -1.97 6.02 -4.44
CA VAL A 102 -1.24 6.31 -3.19
C VAL A 102 -0.36 5.11 -2.87
N LEU A 103 0.90 5.37 -2.54
CA LEU A 103 1.86 4.38 -2.05
C LEU A 103 2.32 4.78 -0.66
N ILE A 104 2.10 3.90 0.31
CA ILE A 104 2.53 4.10 1.69
C ILE A 104 3.88 3.41 1.88
N GLY A 105 4.89 4.20 2.16
CA GLY A 105 6.22 3.71 2.49
C GLY A 105 6.34 3.23 3.93
N ALA A 106 7.45 2.56 4.21
CA ALA A 106 7.74 1.96 5.52
C ALA A 106 7.76 2.98 6.68
N GLU A 107 8.02 4.24 6.41
CA GLU A 107 8.06 5.33 7.39
C GLU A 107 6.68 5.67 7.98
N LEU A 108 5.61 5.42 7.24
CA LEU A 108 4.23 5.58 7.73
C LEU A 108 3.58 4.24 8.09
N HIS A 109 4.26 3.11 7.85
CA HIS A 109 3.71 1.77 8.02
C HIS A 109 3.01 1.58 9.37
N TRP A 110 3.68 1.91 10.47
CA TRP A 110 3.14 1.70 11.82
C TRP A 110 1.95 2.59 12.18
N GLN A 111 1.74 3.71 11.50
CA GLN A 111 0.59 4.59 11.76
C GLN A 111 -0.75 3.92 11.43
N PHE A 112 -0.72 2.95 10.51
CA PHE A 112 -1.93 2.25 10.06
C PHE A 112 -2.22 0.98 10.85
N HIS A 113 -1.28 0.49 11.65
CA HIS A 113 -1.41 -0.78 12.37
C HIS A 113 -2.17 -0.60 13.69
N THR A 114 -3.06 -1.53 14.01
CA THR A 114 -3.74 -1.54 15.33
C THR A 114 -2.93 -2.28 16.40
N GLY A 115 -1.95 -3.09 15.99
CA GLY A 115 -1.17 -3.97 16.85
C GLY A 115 -1.71 -5.41 16.94
N CYS A 116 -2.89 -5.69 16.40
CA CYS A 116 -3.42 -7.05 16.38
C CYS A 116 -2.77 -7.88 15.26
N ILE A 117 -2.23 -9.03 15.64
CA ILE A 117 -1.59 -9.98 14.71
C ILE A 117 -2.18 -11.37 14.97
N LYS A 118 -2.66 -12.03 13.92
CA LYS A 118 -3.18 -13.40 13.96
C LYS A 118 -2.36 -14.28 13.02
N ARG A 119 -1.84 -15.39 13.53
CA ARG A 119 -1.17 -16.37 12.67
C ARG A 119 -2.20 -17.24 11.95
N ILE A 120 -2.02 -17.42 10.64
CA ILE A 120 -2.81 -18.34 9.81
C ILE A 120 -1.84 -19.25 9.07
N ASP A 121 -1.65 -20.47 9.59
CA ASP A 121 -0.67 -21.46 9.11
C ASP A 121 0.78 -20.88 9.05
N LYS A 122 1.30 -20.65 7.83
CA LYS A 122 2.64 -20.08 7.58
C LYS A 122 2.61 -18.57 7.32
N LEU A 123 1.44 -17.96 7.38
CA LEU A 123 1.21 -16.54 7.14
C LEU A 123 0.75 -15.85 8.41
N PHE A 124 0.76 -14.52 8.38
CA PHE A 124 0.26 -13.66 9.44
C PHE A 124 -0.78 -12.72 8.85
N CYS A 125 -1.88 -12.55 9.55
CA CYS A 125 -2.81 -11.46 9.34
C CYS A 125 -2.48 -10.34 10.33
N VAL A 126 -2.33 -9.13 9.81
CA VAL A 126 -2.02 -7.94 10.57
C VAL A 126 -3.16 -6.96 10.40
N GLU A 127 -3.78 -6.56 11.51
CA GLU A 127 -4.90 -5.64 11.47
C GLU A 127 -4.41 -4.19 11.29
N THR A 128 -5.09 -3.49 10.40
CA THR A 128 -4.87 -2.08 10.09
C THR A 128 -6.17 -1.30 10.23
N ILE A 129 -6.11 0.04 10.15
CA ILE A 129 -7.32 0.88 10.11
C ILE A 129 -8.22 0.60 8.88
N PHE A 130 -7.70 -0.07 7.86
CA PHE A 130 -8.44 -0.49 6.66
C PHE A 130 -8.94 -1.95 6.74
N GLY A 131 -8.72 -2.63 7.87
CA GLY A 131 -9.01 -4.04 8.09
C GLY A 131 -7.75 -4.91 8.05
N TRP A 132 -7.90 -6.21 7.83
CA TRP A 132 -6.80 -7.17 7.94
C TRP A 132 -5.91 -7.16 6.70
N THR A 133 -4.61 -7.38 6.87
CA THR A 133 -3.65 -7.56 5.77
C THR A 133 -2.94 -8.90 5.94
N LEU A 134 -2.88 -9.70 4.88
CA LEU A 134 -2.16 -10.98 4.90
C LEU A 134 -0.69 -10.72 4.52
N THR A 135 0.25 -11.20 5.33
CA THR A 135 1.69 -11.03 5.14
C THR A 135 2.43 -12.32 5.44
N GLY A 136 3.57 -12.51 4.78
CA GLY A 136 4.44 -13.66 4.99
C GLY A 136 4.82 -14.35 3.69
N ASN A 137 5.80 -15.24 3.80
CA ASN A 137 6.28 -16.02 2.68
C ASN A 137 5.48 -17.32 2.60
N ASN A 138 4.60 -17.41 1.62
CA ASN A 138 4.21 -18.71 1.10
C ASN A 138 5.28 -19.10 0.07
N ASN A 139 5.95 -20.24 0.23
CA ASN A 139 6.95 -20.72 -0.74
C ASN A 139 6.32 -21.12 -2.10
N LEU A 140 5.20 -20.49 -2.51
CA LEU A 140 4.42 -20.81 -3.70
C LEU A 140 4.93 -20.10 -4.95
N ARG A 141 5.76 -19.05 -4.82
CA ARG A 141 6.49 -18.44 -5.96
C ARG A 141 7.99 -18.67 -5.80
N LYS A 142 8.52 -19.69 -6.46
CA LYS A 142 9.97 -20.03 -6.47
C LYS A 142 10.87 -19.01 -7.20
N ASN A 143 10.35 -17.90 -7.73
CA ASN A 143 11.12 -17.05 -8.66
C ASN A 143 10.77 -15.55 -8.66
N MET A 144 10.42 -14.97 -7.51
CA MET A 144 10.46 -13.51 -7.37
C MET A 144 10.76 -13.17 -5.90
N ASP A 145 11.72 -12.28 -5.69
CA ASP A 145 12.05 -11.71 -4.39
C ASP A 145 10.77 -11.36 -3.63
N SER A 146 10.75 -11.72 -2.36
CA SER A 146 9.61 -11.64 -1.44
C SER A 146 8.76 -10.38 -1.63
N ILE A 147 7.70 -10.48 -2.41
CA ILE A 147 6.64 -9.48 -2.44
C ILE A 147 5.79 -9.74 -1.20
N VAL A 148 5.88 -8.83 -0.23
CA VAL A 148 4.86 -8.72 0.82
C VAL A 148 3.61 -8.16 0.12
N GLU A 149 2.74 -9.05 -0.36
CA GLU A 149 1.44 -8.68 -0.90
C GLU A 149 0.56 -8.24 0.28
N ASN A 150 0.55 -6.96 0.63
CA ASN A 150 -0.42 -6.42 1.59
C ASN A 150 -1.80 -6.38 0.93
N LEU A 151 -2.50 -7.52 0.98
CA LEU A 151 -3.88 -7.62 0.53
C LEU A 151 -4.77 -7.12 1.66
N CYS A 152 -5.40 -5.95 1.50
CA CYS A 152 -6.36 -5.47 2.49
C CYS A 152 -7.64 -6.33 2.44
N PHE A 153 -8.17 -6.67 3.60
CA PHE A 153 -9.41 -7.40 3.83
C PHE A 153 -10.32 -6.54 4.71
N CYS A 154 -11.59 -6.41 4.34
CA CYS A 154 -12.56 -5.72 5.18
C CYS A 154 -13.26 -6.72 6.10
N GLU A 155 -13.60 -6.33 7.33
CA GLU A 155 -14.57 -7.08 8.14
C GLU A 155 -16.00 -6.80 7.66
N HIS A 156 -16.88 -7.80 7.78
CA HIS A 156 -18.30 -7.72 7.39
C HIS A 156 -19.02 -6.62 8.17
#